data_AF-A0A482VUQ3-F1
#
_entry.id   AF-A0A482VUQ3-F1
#
_cell.length_a   1.000
_cell.length_b   1.000
_cell.length_c   1.000
_cell.angle_alpha   90.00
_cell.angle_beta   90.00
_cell.angle_gamma   90.00
#
_symmetry.space_group_name_H-M   'P 1'
#
loop_
_entity.id
_entity.type
_entity.pdbx_description
1 polymer ?
#
loop_
_entity_poly.entity_id
_entity_poly.type
_entity_poly.pdbx_seq_one_letter_code
_entity_poly.pdbx_strand_id
1 'polypeptide(L)' 'VRTDRNGGAWCPLKQATTEPEEWIQIDLKTVHMITATGTQGRFGNGVGIEYAEAYMLEYWRPRLSKWIRYHNSKGEEF' A
#
# COMPACT_ATOMS: atom_id res chain seq x y z
N VAL A 1 -20.34 -5.38 -2.29
CA VAL A 1 -20.72 -5.64 -0.88
C VAL A 1 -19.45 -5.59 -0.05
N ARG A 2 -19.35 -4.69 0.95
CA ARG A 2 -18.22 -4.65 1.89
C ARG A 2 -18.40 -5.82 2.86
N THR A 3 -17.58 -6.86 2.75
CA THR A 3 -17.69 -8.07 3.58
C THR A 3 -16.54 -8.12 4.57
N ASP A 4 -16.87 -8.19 5.85
CA ASP A 4 -15.89 -8.37 6.92
C ASP A 4 -15.56 -9.87 7.05
N ARG A 5 -14.45 -10.30 6.45
CA ARG A 5 -13.87 -11.63 6.66
C ARG A 5 -12.50 -11.43 7.28
N ASN A 6 -12.19 -12.17 8.35
CA ASN A 6 -10.88 -12.19 9.01
C ASN A 6 -10.35 -10.80 9.41
N GLY A 7 -11.20 -9.93 9.96
CA GLY A 7 -10.78 -8.63 10.52
C GLY A 7 -10.84 -7.44 9.55
N GLY A 8 -11.13 -7.66 8.26
CA GLY A 8 -11.63 -6.61 7.36
C GLY A 8 -10.59 -5.69 6.71
N ALA A 9 -9.30 -5.82 7.04
CA ALA A 9 -8.17 -5.18 6.36
C ALA A 9 -6.85 -5.85 6.75
N TRP A 10 -5.75 -5.43 6.13
CA TRP A 10 -4.41 -5.69 6.64
C TRP A 10 -4.02 -4.62 7.66
N CYS A 11 -3.49 -5.04 8.81
CA CYS A 11 -2.87 -4.16 9.79
C CYS A 11 -1.49 -4.74 10.12
N PRO A 12 -0.41 -3.91 10.13
CA PRO A 12 0.89 -4.37 10.58
C PRO A 12 0.85 -4.72 12.07
N LEU A 13 1.77 -5.59 12.50
CA LEU A 13 1.87 -5.99 13.91
C LEU A 13 2.37 -4.82 14.78
N LYS A 14 3.33 -4.06 14.26
CA LYS A 14 3.85 -2.85 14.90
C LYS A 14 3.04 -1.64 14.46
N GLN A 15 2.97 -0.65 15.34
CA GLN A 15 2.42 0.64 14.99
C GLN A 15 3.26 1.28 13.87
N ALA A 16 2.60 1.74 12.81
CA ALA A 16 3.26 2.48 11.76
C ALA A 16 3.85 3.79 12.32
N THR A 17 5.08 4.10 11.92
CA THR A 17 5.76 5.34 12.25
C THR A 17 5.94 6.16 10.97
N THR A 18 6.59 7.32 11.07
CA THR A 18 7.02 8.08 9.89
C THR A 18 8.10 7.36 9.07
N GLU A 19 8.73 6.32 9.65
CA GLU A 19 9.70 5.48 8.96
C GLU A 19 8.98 4.28 8.28
N PRO A 20 9.20 4.03 6.98
CA PRO A 20 8.57 2.92 6.26
C PRO A 20 9.18 1.56 6.56
N GLU A 21 8.92 1.03 7.75
CA GLU A 21 9.36 -0.31 8.11
C GLU A 21 8.38 -1.41 7.65
N GLU A 22 7.09 -1.08 7.58
CA GLU A 22 6.01 -2.02 7.31
C GLU A 22 5.45 -1.85 5.89
N TRP A 23 5.21 -2.95 5.18
CA TRP A 23 4.77 -2.91 3.78
C TRP A 23 3.84 -4.07 3.41
N ILE A 24 3.03 -3.85 2.37
CA ILE A 24 2.31 -4.89 1.64
C ILE A 24 2.91 -4.99 0.23
N GLN A 25 3.29 -6.19 -0.19
CA GLN A 25 3.74 -6.44 -1.56
C GLN A 25 2.63 -7.11 -2.36
N ILE A 26 2.42 -6.61 -3.58
CA ILE A 26 1.54 -7.21 -4.57
C ILE A 26 2.42 -7.69 -5.73
N ASP A 27 2.50 -9.02 -5.91
CA ASP A 27 3.21 -9.61 -7.04
C ASP A 27 2.22 -9.86 -8.21
N LEU A 28 2.34 -9.00 -9.24
CA LEU A 28 1.50 -9.05 -10.44
C LEU A 28 1.91 -10.15 -11.44
N LYS A 29 2.98 -10.92 -11.16
CA LYS A 29 3.52 -12.04 -11.97
C LYS A 29 4.07 -11.67 -13.35
N THR A 30 3.55 -10.64 -14.00
CA THR A 30 4.04 -10.10 -15.27
C THR A 30 4.19 -8.59 -15.17
N VAL A 31 4.89 -7.98 -16.15
CA VAL A 31 5.10 -6.53 -16.19
C VAL A 31 3.78 -5.83 -16.54
N HIS A 32 3.36 -4.91 -15.67
CA HIS A 32 2.16 -4.09 -15.86
C HIS A 32 2.50 -2.60 -15.78
N MET A 33 1.78 -1.79 -16.55
CA MET A 33 1.77 -0.35 -16.39
C MET A 33 0.68 0.04 -15.40
N ILE A 34 1.09 0.43 -14.19
CA ILE A 34 0.18 0.91 -13.15
C ILE A 34 -0.05 2.41 -13.36
N THR A 35 -1.31 2.81 -13.52
CA THR A 35 -1.71 4.21 -13.77
C THR A 35 -2.32 4.89 -12.54
N ALA A 36 -2.82 4.12 -11.59
CA ALA A 36 -3.41 4.61 -10.36
C ALA A 36 -3.35 3.56 -9.24
N THR A 37 -3.34 4.04 -8.00
CA THR A 37 -3.47 3.25 -6.77
C THR A 37 -4.59 3.83 -5.92
N GLY A 38 -5.24 2.98 -5.12
CA GLY A 38 -6.27 3.40 -4.18
C GLY A 38 -6.16 2.56 -2.91
N THR A 39 -6.28 3.21 -1.76
CA THR A 39 -6.24 2.55 -0.44
C THR A 39 -7.63 2.59 0.19
N GLN A 40 -7.89 1.64 1.08
CA GLN A 40 -9.07 1.65 1.92
C GLN A 40 -8.70 1.17 3.32
N GLY A 41 -9.20 1.86 4.33
CA GLY A 41 -9.07 1.45 5.72
C GLY A 41 -9.94 0.23 6.08
N ARG A 42 -9.85 -0.17 7.34
CA ARG A 42 -10.64 -1.27 7.88
C ARG A 42 -12.12 -0.88 7.94
N PHE A 43 -12.98 -1.68 7.33
CA PHE A 43 -14.42 -1.43 7.39
C PHE A 43 -15.00 -1.66 8.79
N GLY A 44 -14.68 -2.80 9.41
CA GLY A 44 -15.08 -3.11 10.79
C GLY A 44 -16.57 -3.04 11.02
N ASN A 45 -17.42 -3.55 10.13
CA ASN A 45 -18.88 -3.39 10.16
C ASN A 45 -19.36 -1.92 10.33
N GLY A 46 -18.60 -0.95 9.82
CA GLY A 46 -18.92 0.48 9.93
C GLY A 46 -18.41 1.14 11.21
N VAL A 47 -17.73 0.41 12.11
CA VAL A 47 -17.05 0.97 13.29
C VAL A 47 -15.53 1.02 13.14
N GLY A 48 -14.98 0.56 12.03
CA GLY A 48 -13.55 0.69 11.74
C GLY A 48 -13.15 2.16 11.59
N ILE A 49 -12.06 2.54 12.24
CA ILE A 49 -11.49 3.89 12.21
C ILE A 49 -10.03 3.89 11.74
N GLU A 50 -9.49 2.72 11.44
CA GLU A 50 -8.10 2.52 11.09
C GLU A 50 -7.93 2.64 9.56
N TYR A 51 -7.12 3.61 9.14
CA TYR A 51 -6.73 3.82 7.75
C TYR A 51 -5.33 4.41 7.69
N ALA A 52 -4.62 4.18 6.58
CA ALA A 52 -3.35 4.85 6.32
C ALA A 52 -3.64 6.25 5.77
N GLU A 53 -3.12 7.28 6.45
CA GLU A 53 -3.28 8.69 6.04
C GLU A 53 -2.38 9.05 4.85
N ALA A 54 -1.20 8.43 4.77
CA ALA A 54 -0.21 8.58 3.73
C ALA A 54 0.46 7.23 3.47
N TYR A 55 1.07 7.05 2.29
CA TYR A 55 1.77 5.80 1.96
C TYR A 55 2.77 6.03 0.86
N MET A 56 3.88 5.29 0.93
CA MET A 56 4.93 5.42 -0.07
C MET A 56 4.90 4.21 -0.99
N LEU A 57 5.21 4.44 -2.27
CA LEU A 57 5.19 3.39 -3.29
C LEU A 57 6.59 3.01 -3.69
N GLU A 58 6.86 1.72 -3.66
CA GLU A 58 8.05 1.14 -4.25
C GLU A 58 7.65 0.13 -5.32
N TYR A 59 8.40 0.11 -6.41
CA TYR A 59 8.18 -0.83 -7.50
C TYR A 59 9.48 -1.53 -7.89
N TRP A 60 9.32 -2.76 -8.37
CA TRP A 60 10.41 -3.55 -8.91
C TRP A 60 10.09 -3.91 -10.37
N ARG A 61 11.10 -3.92 -11.24
CA ARG A 61 10.97 -4.46 -12.60
C ARG A 61 12.22 -5.25 -12.98
N PRO A 62 12.09 -6.37 -13.72
CA PRO A 62 13.22 -7.28 -14.00
C PRO A 62 14.48 -6.61 -14.54
N ARG A 63 14.32 -5.60 -15.41
CA ARG A 63 15.47 -4.89 -16.01
C ARG A 63 16.28 -4.07 -15.00
N LEU A 64 15.69 -3.68 -13.87
CA LEU A 64 16.40 -2.90 -12.84
C LEU A 64 16.97 -3.76 -11.73
N SER A 65 16.37 -4.93 -11.45
CA SER A 65 16.77 -5.83 -10.36
C SER A 65 16.90 -5.16 -9.00
N LYS A 66 16.15 -4.07 -8.75
CA LYS A 66 16.09 -3.37 -7.47
C LYS A 66 14.73 -2.71 -7.27
N TRP A 67 14.38 -2.50 -6.01
CA TRP A 67 13.27 -1.65 -5.62
C TRP A 67 13.60 -0.19 -5.92
N ILE A 68 12.60 0.52 -6.44
CA ILE A 68 12.69 1.94 -6.76
C ILE A 68 11.54 2.64 -6.06
N ARG A 69 11.90 3.69 -5.31
CA ARG A 69 10.97 4.66 -4.75
C ARG A 69 10.28 5.43 -5.88
N TYR A 70 8.96 5.40 -5.88
CA TYR A 70 8.17 6.21 -6.79
C TYR A 70 8.12 7.64 -6.28
N HIS A 71 8.39 8.59 -7.18
CA HIS A 71 8.11 10.00 -6.99
C HIS A 71 7.18 10.44 -8.11
N ASN A 72 6.23 11.32 -7.79
CA ASN A 72 5.37 11.90 -8.82
C ASN A 72 6.18 12.86 -9.72
N SER A 73 5.55 13.46 -10.73
CA SER A 73 6.22 14.38 -11.65
C SER A 73 6.81 15.64 -11.01
N LYS A 74 6.44 15.95 -9.76
CA LYS A 74 6.98 17.03 -8.94
C LYS A 74 8.06 16.57 -7.96
N GLY A 75 8.39 15.28 -7.93
CA GLY A 75 9.33 14.69 -6.98
C GLY A 75 8.72 14.32 -5.62
N GLU A 76 7.41 14.47 -5.45
CA GLU A 76 6.73 14.24 -4.17
C GLU A 76 6.41 12.75 -3.98
N GLU A 77 6.44 12.34 -2.71
CA GLU A 77 5.93 11.06 -2.23
C GLU A 77 4.49 11.25 -1.71
N PHE A 78 3.73 10.17 -1.58
CA PHE A 78 2.33 10.21 -1.14
C PHE A 78 2.17 9.97 0.36
#